data_AF-A0A838HCW8-F1
#
_entry.id   AF-A0A838HCW8-F1
#
_cell.length_a   1.000
_cell.length_b   1.000
_cell.length_c   1.000
_cell.angle_alpha   90.00
_cell.angle_beta   90.00
_cell.angle_gamma   90.00
#
_symmetry.space_group_name_H-M   'P 1'
#
loop_
_entity.id
_entity.type
_entity.pdbx_description
1 polymer ?
#
loop_
_entity_poly.entity_id
_entity_poly.type
_entity_poly.pdbx_seq_one_letter_code
_entity_poly.pdbx_strand_id
1 'polypeptide(L)' 'MKTPVLFHVDIDAFLASVEQIVHPELRGKPVAVGDGVVASCSYEARALGVRSPMRLSEARRICPQLVVRKGHAQVSRR' A
#
# COMPACT_ATOMS: atom_id res chain seq x y z
N MET A 1 9.63 11.82 40.23
CA MET A 1 10.04 11.16 38.95
C MET A 1 9.08 11.60 37.86
N LYS A 2 9.56 12.01 36.68
CA LYS A 2 8.70 12.29 35.52
C LYS A 2 8.45 10.99 34.76
N THR A 3 7.19 10.69 34.45
CA THR A 3 6.83 9.56 33.59
C THR A 3 7.24 9.89 32.15
N PRO A 4 7.92 8.96 31.44
CA PRO A 4 8.27 9.18 30.04
C PRO A 4 7.02 9.21 29.16
N VAL A 5 7.05 10.04 28.12
CA VAL A 5 6.02 10.05 27.07
C VAL A 5 6.44 9.07 25.99
N LEU A 6 5.55 8.14 25.63
CA LEU A 6 5.74 7.18 24.53
C LEU A 6 4.86 7.60 23.35
N PHE A 7 5.47 7.78 22.18
CA PHE A 7 4.78 8.09 20.94
C PHE A 7 4.74 6.87 20.03
N HIS A 8 3.57 6.60 19.45
CA HIS A 8 3.37 5.61 18.40
C HIS A 8 3.10 6.34 17.07
N VAL A 9 3.77 5.91 16.01
CA VAL A 9 3.58 6.43 14.66
C VAL A 9 3.35 5.26 13.73
N ASP A 10 2.23 5.29 13.02
CA ASP A 10 1.89 4.35 11.95
C ASP A 10 1.79 5.14 10.64
N ILE A 11 2.40 4.63 9.58
CA ILE A 11 2.38 5.30 8.28
C ILE A 11 1.33 4.64 7.41
N ASP A 12 0.32 5.44 7.08
CA ASP A 12 -0.80 5.03 6.28
C ASP A 12 -0.40 4.49 4.90
N ALA A 13 -0.85 3.26 4.63
CA ALA A 13 -0.66 2.56 3.36
C ALA A 13 0.82 2.54 2.87
N PHE A 14 1.78 2.58 3.81
CA PHE A 14 3.19 2.92 3.58
C PHE A 14 3.76 2.53 2.21
N LEU A 15 3.81 1.24 1.87
CA LEU A 15 4.43 0.80 0.60
C LEU A 15 3.70 1.31 -0.65
N ALA A 16 2.37 1.42 -0.62
CA ALA A 16 1.60 1.96 -1.73
C ALA A 16 1.83 3.47 -1.85
N SER A 17 1.91 4.17 -0.72
CA SER A 17 2.25 5.60 -0.65
C SER A 17 3.66 5.87 -1.20
N VAL A 18 4.65 5.02 -0.89
CA VAL A 18 6.00 5.09 -1.47
C VAL A 18 5.95 4.95 -2.99
N GLU A 19 5.23 3.95 -3.52
CA GLU A 19 5.11 3.77 -4.97
C GLU A 19 4.42 4.99 -5.63
N GLN A 20 3.41 5.60 -5.01
CA GLN A 20 2.76 6.83 -5.53
C GLN A 20 3.62 8.10 -5.42
N ILE A 21 4.62 8.11 -4.52
CA ILE A 21 5.62 9.18 -4.45
C ILE A 21 6.65 9.00 -5.56
N VAL A 22 7.16 7.78 -5.74
CA VAL A 22 8.16 7.43 -6.77
C VAL A 22 7.58 7.53 -8.18
N HIS A 23 6.30 7.18 -8.34
CA HIS A 23 5.57 7.18 -9.60
C HIS A 23 4.33 8.07 -9.48
N PRO A 24 4.46 9.40 -9.69
CA PRO A 24 3.36 10.34 -9.53
C PRO A 24 2.13 10.03 -10.39
N GLU A 25 2.31 9.33 -11.52
CA GLU A 25 1.24 8.85 -12.39
C GLU A 25 0.33 7.79 -11.75
N LEU A 26 0.70 7.26 -10.58
CA LEU A 26 -0.09 6.31 -9.79
C LEU A 26 -1.03 6.98 -8.78
N ARG A 27 -0.93 8.30 -8.58
CA ARG A 27 -1.82 9.04 -7.67
C ARG A 27 -3.24 9.04 -8.21
N GLY A 28 -4.22 8.84 -7.33
CA GLY A 28 -5.63 8.73 -7.72
C GLY A 28 -6.00 7.40 -8.36
N LYS A 29 -5.06 6.45 -8.48
CA LYS A 29 -5.32 5.11 -9.04
C LYS A 29 -5.35 4.06 -7.93
N PRO A 30 -6.15 2.99 -8.08
CA PRO A 30 -6.10 1.86 -7.17
C PRO A 30 -4.79 1.10 -7.38
N VAL A 31 -3.88 1.22 -6.41
CA VAL A 31 -2.58 0.55 -6.37
C VAL A 31 -2.55 -0.50 -5.26
N ALA A 32 -1.97 -1.66 -5.57
CA ALA A 32 -1.55 -2.68 -4.61
C ALA A 32 -0.04 -2.98 -4.78
N VAL A 33 0.63 -3.24 -3.66
CA VAL A 33 2.03 -3.66 -3.61
C VAL A 33 2.10 -5.09 -3.08
N GLY A 34 2.82 -5.97 -3.78
CA GLY A 34 3.07 -7.34 -3.37
C GLY A 34 3.33 -8.31 -4.53
N ASP A 35 3.60 -9.57 -4.19
CA ASP A 35 3.76 -10.69 -5.14
C ASP A 35 2.96 -11.90 -4.60
N GLY A 36 2.00 -12.39 -5.38
CA GLY A 36 0.96 -13.34 -4.95
C GLY A 36 -0.08 -12.79 -3.95
N VAL A 37 0.33 -12.01 -2.95
CA VAL A 37 -0.50 -11.44 -1.89
C VAL A 37 -0.31 -9.92 -1.83
N VAL A 38 -1.39 -9.17 -1.59
CA VAL A 38 -1.36 -7.74 -1.29
C VAL A 38 -0.66 -7.53 0.05
N ALA A 39 0.54 -6.95 0.03
CA ALA A 39 1.27 -6.53 1.22
C ALA A 39 0.83 -5.13 1.70
N SER A 40 0.56 -4.22 0.77
CA SER A 40 -0.06 -2.92 1.03
C SER A 40 -0.96 -2.52 -0.13
N CYS A 41 -1.93 -1.64 0.12
CA CYS A 41 -2.78 -1.07 -0.92
C CYS A 41 -3.14 0.38 -0.60
N SER A 42 -3.26 1.17 -1.67
CA SER A 42 -3.68 2.57 -1.65
C SER A 42 -5.11 2.74 -1.12
N TYR A 43 -5.46 3.96 -0.71
CA TYR A 43 -6.82 4.27 -0.27
C TYR A 43 -7.85 4.08 -1.37
N GLU A 44 -7.50 4.41 -2.61
CA GLU A 44 -8.33 4.21 -3.79
C GLU A 44 -8.64 2.72 -3.99
N ALA A 45 -7.66 1.85 -3.78
CA ALA A 45 -7.87 0.40 -3.81
C ALA A 45 -8.73 -0.10 -2.62
N ARG A 46 -8.53 0.46 -1.42
CA ARG A 46 -9.35 0.14 -0.23
C ARG A 46 -10.81 0.52 -0.40
N ALA A 47 -11.08 1.68 -1.00
CA ALA A 47 -12.43 2.13 -1.30
C ALA A 47 -13.17 1.18 -2.25
N LEU A 48 -12.44 0.48 -3.12
CA LEU A 48 -12.97 -0.54 -4.02
C LEU A 48 -13.04 -1.95 -3.39
N GLY A 49 -12.62 -2.11 -2.14
CA GLY A 49 -12.70 -3.37 -1.40
C GLY A 49 -11.42 -4.20 -1.37
N VAL A 50 -10.31 -3.74 -1.97
CA VAL A 50 -9.01 -4.40 -1.85
C VAL A 50 -8.45 -4.19 -0.44
N ARG A 51 -7.93 -5.26 0.19
CA ARG A 51 -7.40 -5.20 1.56
C ARG A 51 -6.04 -5.91 1.64
N SER A 52 -5.28 -5.61 2.68
CA SER A 52 -4.08 -6.37 3.05
C SER A 52 -4.36 -7.15 4.35
N PRO A 53 -4.04 -8.46 4.44
CA PRO A 53 -3.61 -9.33 3.35
C PRO A 53 -4.81 -9.80 2.49
N MET A 54 -4.61 -9.90 1.17
CA MET A 54 -5.57 -10.47 0.21
C MET A 54 -4.81 -11.11 -0.95
N ARG A 55 -5.31 -12.21 -1.54
CA ARG A 55 -4.69 -12.78 -2.75
C ARG A 55 -4.80 -11.79 -3.89
N LEU A 56 -3.73 -11.59 -4.66
CA LEU A 56 -3.76 -10.66 -5.80
C LEU A 56 -4.78 -11.07 -6.86
N SER A 57 -5.03 -12.37 -7.04
CA SER A 57 -6.07 -12.87 -7.95
C SER A 57 -7.47 -12.43 -7.52
N GLU A 58 -7.76 -12.47 -6.22
CA GLU A 58 -9.02 -11.98 -5.65
C GLU A 58 -9.12 -10.45 -5.76
N ALA A 59 -8.05 -9.74 -5.42
CA ALA A 59 -7.98 -8.29 -5.53
C ALA A 59 -8.23 -7.79 -6.96
N ARG A 60 -7.70 -8.49 -7.97
CA ARG A 60 -7.97 -8.19 -9.39
C ARG A 60 -9.40 -8.50 -9.81
N ARG A 61 -10.04 -9.49 -9.20
CA ARG A 61 -11.46 -9.78 -9.44
C ARG A 61 -12.36 -8.68 -8.88
N ILE A 62 -12.01 -8.13 -7.71
CA ILE A 62 -12.72 -7.02 -7.05
C ILE A 62 -12.48 -5.70 -7.80
N CYS A 63 -11.23 -5.43 -8.18
CA CYS A 63 -10.82 -4.22 -8.88
C CYS A 63 -10.06 -4.61 -10.17
N PRO A 64 -10.75 -4.78 -11.30
CA PRO A 64 -10.13 -5.16 -12.58
C PRO A 64 -9.03 -4.19 -13.04
N GLN A 65 -9.18 -2.90 -12.71
CA GLN A 65 -8.22 -1.83 -13.01
C GLN A 65 -7.07 -1.70 -11.98
N LEU A 66 -6.92 -2.66 -11.05
CA LEU A 66 -5.90 -2.61 -10.01
C LEU A 66 -4.49 -2.62 -10.61
N VAL A 67 -3.72 -1.58 -10.31
CA VAL A 67 -2.28 -1.53 -10.63
C VAL A 67 -1.52 -2.28 -9.56
N VAL A 68 -0.76 -3.29 -9.96
CA VAL A 68 0.05 -4.10 -9.03
C VAL A 68 1.53 -3.82 -9.23
N ARG A 69 2.22 -3.50 -8.14
CA ARG A 69 3.67 -3.30 -8.08
C ARG A 69 4.30 -4.39 -7.19
N LYS A 70 5.48 -4.88 -7.54
CA LYS A 70 6.22 -5.82 -6.66
C LYS A 70 6.78 -5.14 -5.40
N GLY A 71 6.86 -3.81 -5.41
CA GLY A 71 7.42 -2.98 -4.34
C GLY A 71 8.93 -2.81 -4.48
N HIS A 72 9.40 -1.57 -4.43
CA HIS A 72 10.84 -1.28 -4.46
C HIS A 72 11.43 -1.23 -3.04
N ALA A 73 11.86 -2.39 -2.54
CA ALA A 73 12.44 -2.52 -1.20
C ALA A 73 13.65 -1.59 -0.94
N GLN A 74 14.36 -1.19 -2.00
CA GLN A 74 15.51 -0.29 -1.94
C GLN A 74 15.11 1.17 -1.65
N VAL A 75 13.89 1.58 -2.05
CA VAL A 75 13.42 2.96 -1.90
C VAL A 75 12.78 3.19 -0.54
N SER A 76 12.06 2.19 -0.02
CA SER A 76 11.43 2.26 1.31
C SER A 76 12.40 2.13 2.49
N ARG A 77 13.71 1.95 2.23
CA ARG A 77 14.78 1.76 3.23
C ARG A 77 15.79 2.92 3.28
N ARG A 78 15.57 3.96 2.48
CA ARG A 78 16.34 5.22 2.52
C ARG A 78 15.65 6.19 3.46
#